data_AF-A0A522WPS5-F1
#
_entry.id   AF-A0A522WPS5-F1
#
_cell.length_a   1.000
_cell.length_b   1.000
_cell.length_c   1.000
_cell.angle_alpha   90.00
_cell.angle_beta   90.00
_cell.angle_gamma   90.00
#
_symmetry.space_group_name_H-M   'P 1'
#
loop_
_entity.id
_entity.type
_entity.pdbx_description
1 polymer ?
#
loop_
_entity_poly.entity_id
_entity_poly.type
_entity_poly.pdbx_seq_one_letter_code
_entity_poly.pdbx_strand_id
1 'polypeptide(L)'
;MFPTGAVVMVANAFQPERGRAVLPVGEPITVRGFLAERGIGEFPLPTLCLFNGEPLLRADWAVREIRRGDLCAFVTLPHGGGGGGGGKNPMRVVLMVAVMVAAIYTGGLLAPYIGSAFAEMGVGLTWEMAAGIGTAVVGMAGTALVSALVPAPRPSTPDTNWGGFGSTPAPSPTYSLQGQGNSARLGQPIPVIYGRHLVYPDIATAPFDEFVGNEQYLYQLHVIGQGEYAVEQIRIEDTPISSFEEVQTEMVPPGSPVTLFEPDVVTAAEIAGQELIAPNLVQSGDDGFIGPFTANPVDTTAGALGIDVVMPRGLYYANDGGSLDSRTVQWQVEARAIDADGEAIAGWSLLATESHSAASNSAIRLSFRYSVNPGRYEVRLKRLDTKDTAERAGHEIRWGALRAYLTGQPDFGAITLLAVKMRATDNL
;
A
#
# COMPACT_ATOMS: atom_id res chain seq x y z
N MET A 1 15.19 -29.65 -48.96
CA MET A 1 15.89 -28.41 -48.60
C MET A 1 16.13 -28.45 -47.10
N PHE A 2 17.38 -28.54 -46.67
CA PHE A 2 17.72 -28.63 -45.25
C PHE A 2 17.38 -27.31 -44.53
N PRO A 3 16.70 -27.30 -43.37
CA PRO A 3 16.35 -26.03 -42.73
C PRO A 3 17.65 -25.41 -42.19
N THR A 4 18.08 -24.31 -42.79
CA THR A 4 19.13 -23.43 -42.26
C THR A 4 18.69 -22.84 -40.92
N GLY A 5 19.62 -22.30 -40.13
CA GLY A 5 19.21 -21.41 -39.03
C GLY A 5 18.48 -20.19 -39.59
N ALA A 6 17.71 -19.49 -38.77
CA ALA A 6 16.99 -18.30 -39.20
C ALA A 6 17.04 -17.20 -38.15
N VAL A 7 17.24 -15.96 -38.61
CA VAL A 7 17.05 -14.74 -37.80
C VAL A 7 15.80 -14.03 -38.27
N VAL A 8 14.91 -13.68 -37.35
CA VAL A 8 13.69 -12.93 -37.67
C VAL A 8 13.78 -11.55 -37.05
N MET A 9 13.77 -10.50 -37.86
CA MET A 9 13.69 -9.13 -37.37
C MET A 9 12.24 -8.64 -37.47
N VAL A 10 11.60 -8.39 -36.34
CA VAL A 10 10.22 -7.93 -36.24
C VAL A 10 10.22 -6.45 -35.89
N ALA A 11 9.84 -5.61 -36.86
CA ALA A 11 9.80 -4.16 -36.69
C ALA A 11 8.51 -3.67 -36.00
N ASN A 12 7.45 -4.50 -35.99
CA ASN A 12 6.16 -4.19 -35.36
C ASN A 12 5.69 -5.39 -34.53
N ALA A 13 5.76 -5.27 -33.21
CA ALA A 13 5.37 -6.33 -32.28
C ALA A 13 3.85 -6.64 -32.26
N PHE A 14 3.00 -5.70 -32.71
CA PHE A 14 1.53 -5.86 -32.71
C PHE A 14 0.97 -6.49 -33.99
N GLN A 15 1.76 -6.50 -35.06
CA GLN A 15 1.46 -7.21 -36.32
C GLN A 15 2.74 -7.90 -36.83
N PRO A 16 3.27 -8.90 -36.09
CA PRO A 16 4.53 -9.55 -36.41
C PRO A 16 4.53 -10.21 -37.79
N GLU A 17 3.36 -10.51 -38.33
CA GLU A 17 3.15 -11.05 -39.67
C GLU A 17 3.27 -10.01 -40.80
N ARG A 18 3.06 -8.70 -40.52
CA ARG A 18 3.06 -7.62 -41.52
C ARG A 18 4.32 -6.74 -41.55
N GLY A 19 5.33 -7.04 -40.72
CA GLY A 19 6.55 -6.22 -40.61
C GLY A 19 7.80 -7.00 -40.20
N ARG A 20 7.91 -8.27 -40.60
CA ARG A 20 9.08 -9.11 -40.30
C ARG A 20 9.97 -9.37 -41.51
N ALA A 21 11.29 -9.34 -41.30
CA ALA A 21 12.27 -9.88 -42.21
C ALA A 21 12.77 -11.22 -41.68
N VAL A 22 12.75 -12.27 -42.51
CA VAL A 22 13.32 -13.59 -42.17
C VAL A 22 14.62 -13.75 -42.94
N LEU A 23 15.73 -13.87 -42.23
CA LEU A 23 17.09 -13.90 -42.77
C LEU A 23 17.68 -15.29 -42.52
N PRO A 24 18.06 -16.04 -43.57
CA PRO A 24 18.67 -17.35 -43.39
C PRO A 24 20.10 -17.22 -42.86
N VAL A 25 20.50 -18.20 -42.04
CA VAL A 25 21.85 -18.37 -41.50
C VAL A 25 22.44 -19.64 -42.10
N GLY A 26 23.34 -19.47 -43.08
CA GLY A 26 23.93 -20.55 -43.86
C GLY A 26 25.05 -21.31 -43.13
N GLU A 27 25.77 -20.63 -42.24
CA GLU A 27 26.87 -21.18 -41.45
C GLU A 27 26.72 -20.74 -39.98
N PRO A 28 27.21 -21.53 -39.00
CA PRO A 28 27.17 -21.15 -37.59
C PRO A 28 27.81 -19.78 -37.34
N ILE A 29 27.06 -18.89 -36.72
CA ILE A 29 27.53 -17.54 -36.38
C ILE A 29 26.95 -17.12 -35.03
N THR A 30 27.70 -16.35 -34.24
CA THR A 30 27.17 -15.83 -32.98
C THR A 30 26.09 -14.78 -33.22
N VAL A 31 25.17 -14.62 -32.28
CA VAL A 31 24.13 -13.58 -32.34
C VAL A 31 24.77 -12.20 -32.53
N ARG A 32 25.87 -11.91 -31.82
CA ARG A 32 26.65 -10.68 -31.98
C ARG A 32 27.34 -10.60 -33.35
N GLY A 33 27.93 -11.69 -33.83
CA GLY A 33 28.57 -11.74 -35.15
C GLY A 33 27.59 -11.42 -36.28
N PHE A 34 26.40 -12.02 -36.23
CA PHE A 34 25.34 -11.79 -37.21
C PHE A 34 24.89 -10.32 -37.29
N LEU A 35 24.78 -9.65 -36.14
CA LEU A 35 24.45 -8.22 -36.05
C LEU A 35 25.59 -7.34 -36.58
N ALA A 36 26.84 -7.67 -36.23
CA ALA A 36 28.02 -6.91 -36.63
C ALA A 36 28.22 -6.91 -38.16
N GLU A 37 28.00 -8.05 -38.83
CA GLU A 37 28.03 -8.14 -40.31
C GLU A 37 27.05 -7.18 -40.99
N ARG A 38 26.00 -6.77 -40.29
CA ARG A 38 24.95 -5.88 -40.77
C ARG A 38 25.11 -4.45 -40.26
N GLY A 39 26.23 -4.13 -39.62
CA GLY A 39 26.52 -2.82 -39.06
C GLY A 39 25.67 -2.46 -37.84
N ILE A 40 25.02 -3.44 -37.20
CA ILE A 40 24.16 -3.22 -36.03
C ILE A 40 25.01 -3.36 -34.76
N GLY A 41 25.56 -2.23 -34.30
CA GLY A 41 26.22 -2.16 -32.99
C GLY A 41 25.22 -2.25 -31.84
N GLU A 42 24.14 -1.47 -31.92
CA GLU A 42 23.00 -1.48 -31.00
C GLU A 42 21.73 -1.10 -31.77
N PHE A 43 20.57 -1.51 -31.27
CA PHE A 43 19.30 -1.13 -31.87
C PHE A 43 18.90 0.29 -31.45
N PRO A 44 18.33 1.11 -32.37
CA PRO A 44 17.89 2.46 -32.06
C PRO A 44 16.63 2.51 -31.16
N LEU A 45 15.94 1.38 -31.00
CA LEU A 45 14.74 1.21 -30.19
C LEU A 45 14.94 0.01 -29.25
N PRO A 46 14.26 -0.07 -28.09
CA PRO A 46 14.29 -1.24 -27.23
C PRO A 46 13.90 -2.50 -27.99
N THR A 47 14.85 -3.42 -28.11
CA THR A 47 14.68 -4.68 -28.85
C THR A 47 14.95 -5.87 -27.94
N LEU A 48 13.98 -6.79 -27.90
CA LEU A 48 14.08 -8.09 -27.25
C LEU A 48 14.69 -9.12 -28.21
N CYS A 49 15.60 -9.97 -27.72
CA CYS A 49 16.13 -11.11 -28.46
C CYS A 49 15.54 -12.39 -27.88
N LEU A 50 14.87 -13.19 -28.72
CA LEU A 50 14.36 -14.53 -28.39
C LEU A 50 15.16 -15.56 -29.17
N PHE A 51 15.77 -16.53 -28.49
CA PHE A 51 16.48 -17.64 -29.10
C PHE A 51 15.70 -18.94 -28.84
N ASN A 52 15.16 -19.55 -29.90
CA ASN A 52 14.27 -20.71 -29.84
C ASN A 52 13.07 -20.53 -28.90
N GLY A 53 12.53 -19.30 -28.85
CA GLY A 53 11.39 -18.94 -28.02
C GLY A 53 11.74 -18.39 -26.64
N GLU A 54 12.99 -18.54 -26.18
CA GLU A 54 13.44 -18.08 -24.87
C GLU A 54 14.21 -16.75 -24.95
N PRO A 55 13.99 -15.79 -24.04
CA PRO A 55 14.78 -14.57 -23.99
C PRO A 55 16.28 -14.82 -23.84
N LEU A 56 17.09 -14.16 -24.67
CA LEU A 56 18.55 -14.21 -24.62
C LEU A 56 19.13 -12.85 -24.21
N LEU A 57 19.84 -12.82 -23.08
CA LEU A 57 20.48 -11.61 -22.55
C LEU A 57 21.60 -11.10 -23.45
N ARG A 58 21.78 -9.78 -23.50
CA ARG A 58 22.83 -9.11 -24.31
C ARG A 58 24.25 -9.61 -24.00
N ALA A 59 24.52 -9.97 -22.74
CA ALA A 59 25.81 -10.51 -22.30
C ALA A 59 26.18 -11.81 -23.04
N ASP A 60 25.17 -12.61 -23.39
CA ASP A 60 25.37 -13.92 -24.00
C ASP A 60 25.46 -13.86 -25.54
N TRP A 61 25.20 -12.70 -26.15
CA TRP A 61 25.17 -12.59 -27.62
C TRP A 61 26.53 -12.86 -28.27
N ALA A 62 27.63 -12.61 -27.55
CA ALA A 62 28.99 -12.86 -28.02
C ALA A 62 29.34 -14.36 -28.07
N VAL A 63 28.67 -15.19 -27.26
CA VAL A 63 28.98 -16.62 -27.11
C VAL A 63 27.89 -17.54 -27.68
N ARG A 64 26.65 -17.06 -27.80
CA ARG A 64 25.54 -17.85 -28.33
C ARG A 64 25.60 -17.91 -29.86
N GLU A 65 25.84 -19.11 -30.40
CA GLU A 65 25.79 -19.40 -31.83
C GLU A 65 24.37 -19.73 -32.33
N ILE A 66 24.00 -19.19 -33.48
CA ILE A 66 22.83 -19.57 -34.27
C ILE A 66 23.26 -20.69 -35.21
N ARG A 67 22.77 -21.90 -34.98
CA ARG A 67 23.10 -23.08 -35.79
C ARG A 67 21.90 -23.52 -36.61
N ARG A 68 22.11 -24.58 -37.37
CA ARG A 68 21.09 -25.18 -38.22
C ARG A 68 19.90 -25.66 -37.38
N GLY A 69 18.71 -25.14 -37.69
CA GLY A 69 17.47 -25.42 -36.96
C GLY A 69 17.14 -24.42 -35.85
N ASP A 70 18.06 -23.51 -35.52
CA ASP A 70 17.80 -22.45 -34.54
C ASP A 70 17.04 -21.28 -35.14
N LEU A 71 16.22 -20.64 -34.30
CA LEU A 71 15.47 -19.44 -34.60
C LEU A 71 15.86 -18.34 -33.61
N CYS A 72 16.44 -17.25 -34.11
CA CYS A 72 16.75 -16.06 -33.31
C CYS A 72 15.85 -14.90 -33.75
N ALA A 73 14.91 -14.46 -32.91
CA ALA A 73 14.01 -13.35 -33.22
C ALA A 73 14.40 -12.08 -32.47
N PHE A 74 14.54 -10.98 -33.19
CA PHE A 74 14.67 -9.63 -32.64
C PHE A 74 13.35 -8.90 -32.78
N VAL A 75 12.74 -8.53 -31.66
CA VAL A 75 11.44 -7.87 -31.63
C VAL A 75 11.59 -6.46 -31.08
N THR A 76 11.36 -5.47 -31.94
CA THR A 76 11.45 -4.06 -31.58
C THR A 76 10.15 -3.62 -30.90
N LEU A 77 10.26 -3.01 -29.72
CA LEU A 77 9.15 -2.45 -28.97
C LEU A 77 8.94 -0.97 -29.37
N PRO A 78 7.72 -0.53 -29.67
CA PRO A 78 7.47 0.85 -30.06
C PRO A 78 7.63 1.81 -28.87
N HIS A 79 8.31 2.94 -29.11
CA HIS A 79 8.31 4.11 -28.24
C HIS A 79 6.95 4.81 -28.31
N GLY A 80 6.31 5.07 -27.17
CA GLY A 80 5.10 5.88 -27.09
C GLY A 80 5.40 7.36 -27.31
N GLY A 81 4.99 7.90 -28.45
CA GLY A 81 5.02 9.34 -28.74
C GLY A 81 3.87 10.07 -28.07
N GLY A 82 4.19 11.14 -27.34
CA GLY A 82 3.23 11.99 -26.65
C GLY A 82 2.26 12.73 -27.58
N GLY A 83 1.00 12.75 -27.19
CA GLY A 83 -0.06 13.62 -27.72
C GLY A 83 -0.86 14.17 -26.53
N GLY A 84 -0.86 15.49 -26.40
CA GLY A 84 -1.31 16.21 -25.21
C GLY A 84 -2.77 16.02 -24.82
N GLY A 85 -3.02 16.19 -23.51
CA GLY A 85 -4.37 16.13 -22.94
C GLY A 85 -4.40 16.39 -21.43
N GLY A 86 -4.20 17.64 -21.04
CA GLY A 86 -4.97 18.30 -19.98
C GLY A 86 -5.00 17.67 -18.58
N GLY A 87 -4.12 18.19 -17.71
CA GLY A 87 -4.47 18.64 -16.36
C GLY A 87 -4.89 17.58 -15.35
N LYS A 88 -3.92 17.04 -14.60
CA LYS A 88 -4.15 16.52 -13.26
C LYS A 88 -3.00 16.95 -12.35
N ASN A 89 -3.32 17.88 -11.46
CA ASN A 89 -2.40 18.47 -10.48
C ASN A 89 -1.91 17.39 -9.49
N PRO A 90 -0.61 17.02 -9.47
CA PRO A 90 -0.01 16.24 -8.38
C PRO A 90 -0.05 17.01 -7.05
N MET A 91 -0.18 18.33 -7.15
CA MET A 91 -0.50 19.19 -6.03
C MET A 91 -1.80 18.78 -5.33
N ARG A 92 -2.75 18.03 -5.93
CA ARG A 92 -4.04 17.70 -5.31
C ARG A 92 -4.00 16.48 -4.38
N VAL A 93 -3.05 15.56 -4.56
CA VAL A 93 -2.83 14.43 -3.64
C VAL A 93 -1.98 14.89 -2.45
N VAL A 94 -0.92 15.64 -2.74
CA VAL A 94 -0.09 16.31 -1.72
C VAL A 94 -0.89 17.43 -1.01
N LEU A 95 -1.77 18.17 -1.71
CA LEU A 95 -2.72 19.09 -1.07
C LEU A 95 -3.79 18.35 -0.28
N MET A 96 -4.19 17.12 -0.61
CA MET A 96 -5.12 16.40 0.26
C MET A 96 -4.44 16.03 1.59
N VAL A 97 -3.19 15.57 1.55
CA VAL A 97 -2.38 15.33 2.77
C VAL A 97 -2.11 16.64 3.52
N ALA A 98 -1.70 17.70 2.82
CA ALA A 98 -1.46 19.01 3.40
C ALA A 98 -2.74 19.74 3.84
N VAL A 99 -3.91 19.49 3.24
CA VAL A 99 -5.23 20.00 3.68
C VAL A 99 -5.72 19.21 4.87
N MET A 100 -5.43 17.91 4.98
CA MET A 100 -5.70 17.14 6.19
C MET A 100 -4.86 17.63 7.37
N VAL A 101 -3.62 18.10 7.12
CA VAL A 101 -2.79 18.76 8.13
C VAL A 101 -3.19 20.24 8.35
N ALA A 102 -3.55 21.00 7.32
CA ALA A 102 -3.98 22.40 7.44
C ALA A 102 -5.39 22.56 8.04
N ALA A 103 -6.26 21.54 7.92
CA ALA A 103 -7.55 21.47 8.60
C ALA A 103 -7.37 21.33 10.14
N ILE A 104 -6.22 20.80 10.59
CA ILE A 104 -5.85 20.77 12.02
C ILE A 104 -5.52 22.19 12.53
N TYR A 105 -5.00 23.08 11.66
CA TYR A 105 -4.57 24.43 12.04
C TYR A 105 -5.66 25.51 11.92
N THR A 106 -6.74 25.28 11.16
CA THR A 106 -7.65 26.37 10.74
C THR A 106 -9.03 26.40 11.42
N GLY A 107 -9.29 25.55 12.42
CA GLY A 107 -10.45 25.69 13.31
C GLY A 107 -11.78 25.98 12.62
N GLY A 108 -12.41 24.97 12.02
CA GLY A 108 -13.82 25.02 11.58
C GLY A 108 -14.15 25.82 10.31
N LEU A 109 -13.20 26.55 9.71
CA LEU A 109 -13.50 27.43 8.56
C LEU A 109 -13.60 26.74 7.18
N LEU A 110 -13.24 25.46 7.06
CA LEU A 110 -13.19 24.74 5.78
C LEU A 110 -14.32 23.71 5.56
N ALA A 111 -15.26 23.59 6.49
CA ALA A 111 -16.41 22.66 6.38
C ALA A 111 -17.18 22.74 5.03
N PRO A 112 -17.39 23.94 4.41
CA PRO A 112 -18.07 24.03 3.11
C PRO A 112 -17.27 23.47 1.93
N TYR A 113 -15.92 23.51 2.00
CA TYR A 113 -15.03 23.05 0.95
C TYR A 113 -14.75 21.55 1.01
N ILE A 114 -14.85 20.97 2.21
CA ILE A 114 -14.78 19.52 2.42
C ILE A 114 -16.08 18.88 1.88
N GLY A 115 -17.25 19.45 2.16
CA GLY A 115 -18.53 18.95 1.66
C GLY A 115 -18.62 18.85 0.13
N SER A 116 -18.03 19.80 -0.60
CA SER A 116 -18.03 19.78 -2.08
C SER A 116 -17.02 18.80 -2.68
N ALA A 117 -15.87 18.59 -2.03
CA ALA A 117 -14.86 17.64 -2.49
C ALA A 117 -15.34 16.17 -2.40
N PHE A 118 -16.14 15.83 -1.38
CA PHE A 118 -16.70 14.49 -1.21
C PHE A 118 -17.93 14.21 -2.09
N ALA A 119 -18.73 15.23 -2.40
CA ALA A 119 -19.86 15.10 -3.33
C ALA A 119 -19.41 14.78 -4.77
N GLU A 120 -18.29 15.33 -5.23
CA GLU A 120 -17.70 15.03 -6.55
C GLU A 120 -17.09 13.62 -6.63
N MET A 121 -16.80 12.98 -5.49
CA MET A 121 -16.26 11.62 -5.39
C MET A 121 -17.34 10.53 -5.25
N GLY A 122 -18.62 10.88 -5.36
CA GLY A 122 -19.74 9.93 -5.34
C GLY A 122 -20.07 9.36 -3.96
N VAL A 123 -19.53 9.94 -2.87
CA VAL A 123 -19.86 9.57 -1.49
C VAL A 123 -21.08 10.40 -1.08
N GLY A 124 -22.26 9.78 -1.08
CA GLY A 124 -23.52 10.43 -0.74
C GLY A 124 -23.64 10.76 0.74
N LEU A 125 -23.19 11.94 1.15
CA LEU A 125 -23.50 12.52 2.46
C LEU A 125 -24.67 13.49 2.31
N THR A 126 -25.80 13.19 2.97
CA THR A 126 -27.00 14.04 2.93
C THR A 126 -26.80 15.31 3.76
N TRP A 127 -27.41 16.42 3.33
CA TRP A 127 -27.24 17.77 3.91
C TRP A 127 -27.49 17.86 5.42
N GLU A 128 -28.29 16.96 5.99
CA GLU A 128 -28.58 16.89 7.42
C GLU A 128 -27.37 16.43 8.27
N MET A 129 -26.42 15.69 7.69
CA MET A 129 -25.17 15.34 8.36
C MET A 129 -24.19 16.53 8.39
N ALA A 130 -24.26 17.49 7.47
CA ALA A 130 -23.30 18.60 7.38
C ALA A 130 -23.42 19.63 8.53
N ALA A 131 -24.61 19.79 9.12
CA ALA A 131 -24.83 20.78 10.19
C ALA A 131 -24.35 20.32 11.58
N GLY A 132 -24.10 19.02 11.78
CA GLY A 132 -23.60 18.45 13.05
C GLY A 132 -22.08 18.24 13.11
N ILE A 133 -21.36 18.52 12.02
CA ILE A 133 -19.93 18.20 11.83
C ILE A 133 -19.05 19.42 12.20
N GLY A 134 -19.10 19.84 13.46
CA GLY A 134 -18.16 20.83 13.96
C GLY A 134 -16.77 20.26 14.28
N THR A 135 -16.67 18.96 14.59
CA THR A 135 -15.47 18.42 15.27
C THR A 135 -15.15 16.94 15.00
N ALA A 136 -15.95 16.22 14.21
CA ALA A 136 -15.88 14.74 14.15
C ALA A 136 -15.07 14.13 12.98
N VAL A 137 -14.55 14.92 12.03
CA VAL A 137 -13.94 14.39 10.78
C VAL A 137 -12.42 14.21 10.83
N VAL A 138 -11.72 14.85 11.77
CA VAL A 138 -10.24 14.92 11.76
C VAL A 138 -9.56 13.58 12.06
N GLY A 139 -10.28 12.61 12.66
CA GLY A 139 -9.76 11.27 12.94
C GLY A 139 -9.90 10.25 11.79
N MET A 140 -10.74 10.50 10.78
CA MET A 140 -11.01 9.54 9.68
C MET A 140 -9.97 9.61 8.54
N ALA A 141 -9.12 10.63 8.58
CA ALA A 141 -8.08 10.95 7.60
C ALA A 141 -7.13 9.80 7.26
N GLY A 142 -6.67 9.03 8.26
CA GLY A 142 -5.69 7.95 8.06
C GLY A 142 -6.25 6.75 7.28
N THR A 143 -7.50 6.36 7.56
CA THR A 143 -8.14 5.20 6.93
C THR A 143 -8.48 5.42 5.45
N ALA A 144 -8.71 6.68 5.04
CA ALA A 144 -9.04 7.03 3.67
C ALA A 144 -7.84 6.87 2.71
N LEU A 145 -6.61 7.07 3.19
CA LEU A 145 -5.40 6.88 2.36
C LEU A 145 -5.13 5.40 2.05
N VAL A 146 -5.32 4.51 3.02
CA VAL A 146 -5.14 3.06 2.83
C VAL A 146 -6.24 2.48 1.94
N SER A 147 -7.51 2.87 2.16
CA SER A 147 -8.64 2.44 1.32
C SER A 147 -8.58 2.98 -0.11
N ALA A 148 -7.84 4.07 -0.36
CA ALA A 148 -7.60 4.61 -1.70
C ALA A 148 -6.43 3.90 -2.42
N LEU A 149 -5.48 3.33 -1.68
CA LEU A 149 -4.31 2.61 -2.22
C LEU A 149 -4.57 1.11 -2.45
N VAL A 150 -5.44 0.51 -1.63
CA VAL A 150 -5.85 -0.89 -1.76
C VAL A 150 -7.38 -0.92 -1.84
N PRO A 151 -7.98 -1.21 -3.00
CA PRO A 151 -9.41 -1.43 -3.09
C PRO A 151 -9.81 -2.54 -2.12
N ALA A 152 -10.89 -2.35 -1.35
CA ALA A 152 -11.47 -3.41 -0.54
C ALA A 152 -11.61 -4.69 -1.40
N PRO A 153 -11.33 -5.89 -0.85
CA PRO A 153 -11.54 -7.15 -1.56
C PRO A 153 -12.98 -7.18 -2.06
N ARG A 154 -13.17 -6.94 -3.34
CA ARG A 154 -14.48 -7.16 -3.95
C ARG A 154 -14.67 -8.66 -3.90
N PRO A 155 -15.83 -9.17 -3.44
CA PRO A 155 -16.22 -10.52 -3.76
C PRO A 155 -15.96 -10.71 -5.24
N SER A 156 -15.24 -11.77 -5.61
CA SER A 156 -15.14 -12.19 -7.00
C SER A 156 -16.57 -12.48 -7.46
N THR A 157 -17.25 -11.45 -7.94
CA THR A 157 -18.43 -11.62 -8.75
C THR A 157 -17.96 -12.52 -9.88
N PRO A 158 -18.49 -13.76 -10.00
CA PRO A 158 -18.10 -14.62 -11.08
C PRO A 158 -18.32 -13.81 -12.35
N ASP A 159 -17.24 -13.66 -13.08
CA ASP A 159 -17.23 -12.94 -14.35
C ASP A 159 -18.35 -13.58 -15.17
N THR A 160 -19.47 -12.87 -15.35
CA THR A 160 -20.66 -13.36 -16.07
C THR A 160 -20.39 -13.50 -17.58
N ASN A 161 -19.12 -13.59 -17.97
CA ASN A 161 -18.65 -13.90 -19.29
C ASN A 161 -18.17 -15.36 -19.39
N TRP A 162 -19.02 -16.29 -18.94
CA TRP A 162 -18.92 -17.72 -19.26
C TRP A 162 -19.24 -17.90 -20.76
N GLY A 163 -18.25 -17.65 -21.63
CA GLY A 163 -18.48 -17.69 -23.07
C GLY A 163 -17.27 -17.33 -23.94
N GLY A 164 -16.08 -17.86 -23.66
CA GLY A 164 -14.96 -17.76 -24.60
C GLY A 164 -13.63 -18.24 -24.04
N PHE A 165 -13.08 -19.33 -24.58
CA PHE A 165 -11.68 -19.68 -24.40
C PHE A 165 -10.80 -18.52 -24.91
N GLY A 166 -10.03 -17.87 -24.03
CA GLY A 166 -8.97 -16.93 -24.41
C GLY A 166 -9.07 -15.50 -23.88
N SER A 167 -9.44 -15.27 -22.61
CA SER A 167 -9.24 -13.97 -21.98
C SER A 167 -7.73 -13.63 -21.93
N THR A 168 -7.32 -12.68 -22.75
CA THR A 168 -5.96 -12.11 -22.73
C THR A 168 -5.69 -11.49 -21.36
N PRO A 169 -4.53 -11.78 -20.72
CA PRO A 169 -4.09 -11.05 -19.53
C PRO A 169 -4.17 -9.55 -19.78
N ALA A 170 -4.56 -8.77 -18.76
CA ALA A 170 -4.57 -7.32 -18.87
C ALA A 170 -3.16 -6.85 -19.33
N PRO A 171 -3.07 -5.95 -20.34
CA PRO A 171 -1.78 -5.48 -20.83
C PRO A 171 -0.99 -4.87 -19.67
N SER A 172 0.32 -5.09 -19.66
CA SER A 172 1.22 -4.53 -18.66
C SER A 172 1.03 -3.00 -18.56
N PRO A 173 1.08 -2.41 -17.35
CA PRO A 173 0.87 -0.97 -17.11
C PRO A 173 1.76 -0.03 -17.93
N THR A 174 2.77 -0.57 -18.60
CA THR A 174 3.59 0.08 -19.63
C THR A 174 2.77 0.81 -20.70
N TYR A 175 1.51 0.42 -20.94
CA TYR A 175 0.65 0.97 -21.99
C TYR A 175 -0.72 1.55 -21.53
N SER A 176 -0.90 1.89 -20.25
CA SER A 176 -2.14 2.51 -19.76
C SER A 176 -2.04 4.04 -19.68
N LEU A 177 -3.00 4.75 -20.31
CA LEU A 177 -3.23 6.21 -20.17
C LEU A 177 -3.92 6.59 -18.83
N GLN A 178 -4.06 5.64 -17.92
CA GLN A 178 -4.49 5.88 -16.54
C GLN A 178 -3.32 6.49 -15.76
N GLY A 179 -3.64 7.25 -14.69
CA GLY A 179 -2.61 7.86 -13.84
C GLY A 179 -1.59 6.81 -13.42
N GLN A 180 -0.32 7.04 -13.75
CA GLN A 180 0.79 6.19 -13.35
C GLN A 180 0.99 6.30 -11.84
N GLY A 181 1.14 5.15 -11.17
CA GLY A 181 1.30 5.06 -9.73
C GLY A 181 1.36 3.60 -9.29
N ASN A 182 1.81 3.37 -8.06
CA ASN A 182 1.83 2.05 -7.45
C ASN A 182 0.38 1.54 -7.30
N SER A 183 0.15 0.26 -7.62
CA SER A 183 -1.17 -0.35 -7.48
C SER A 183 -1.07 -1.80 -7.03
N ALA A 184 -2.10 -2.29 -6.35
CA ALA A 184 -2.23 -3.72 -6.04
C ALA A 184 -2.85 -4.44 -7.25
N ARG A 185 -2.09 -5.34 -7.90
CA ARG A 185 -2.53 -6.14 -9.04
C ARG A 185 -2.83 -7.59 -8.66
N LEU A 186 -3.82 -7.77 -7.79
CA LEU A 186 -4.19 -9.10 -7.25
C LEU A 186 -4.55 -10.09 -8.38
N GLY A 187 -3.97 -11.29 -8.33
CA GLY A 187 -4.18 -12.35 -9.33
C GLY A 187 -3.55 -12.10 -10.70
N GLN A 188 -2.86 -10.97 -10.91
CA GLN A 188 -2.16 -10.70 -12.15
C GLN A 188 -0.74 -11.28 -12.13
N PRO A 189 -0.15 -11.56 -13.30
CA PRO A 189 1.24 -11.99 -13.39
C PRO A 189 2.22 -10.95 -12.83
N ILE A 190 3.22 -11.43 -12.09
CA ILE A 190 4.35 -10.61 -11.62
C ILE A 190 5.21 -10.23 -12.84
N PRO A 191 5.59 -8.95 -13.01
CA PRO A 191 6.35 -8.52 -14.17
C PRO A 191 7.77 -9.09 -14.17
N VAL A 192 8.27 -9.42 -15.36
CA VAL A 192 9.69 -9.70 -15.63
C VAL A 192 10.23 -8.56 -16.48
N ILE A 193 11.29 -7.91 -16.03
CA ILE A 193 11.79 -6.67 -16.65
C ILE A 193 13.16 -6.95 -17.25
N TYR A 194 13.29 -6.70 -18.55
CA TYR A 194 14.55 -6.86 -19.29
C TYR A 194 15.05 -5.52 -19.80
N GLY A 195 16.27 -5.14 -19.41
CA GLY A 195 16.87 -3.85 -19.76
C GLY A 195 16.60 -2.77 -18.71
N ARG A 196 16.85 -1.52 -19.08
CA ARG A 196 16.70 -0.35 -18.19
C ARG A 196 15.33 0.26 -18.36
N HIS A 197 14.54 0.29 -17.29
CA HIS A 197 13.17 0.80 -17.29
C HIS A 197 12.91 1.67 -16.08
N LEU A 198 12.05 2.68 -16.26
CA LEU A 198 11.35 3.30 -15.15
C LEU A 198 10.08 2.50 -14.91
N VAL A 199 9.87 2.04 -13.68
CA VAL A 199 8.71 1.22 -13.30
C VAL A 199 8.01 1.78 -12.08
N TYR A 200 6.70 1.62 -12.05
CA TYR A 200 5.87 1.85 -10.88
C TYR A 200 5.59 0.48 -10.26
N PRO A 201 6.22 0.13 -9.13
CA PRO A 201 6.15 -1.23 -8.62
C PRO A 201 4.80 -1.50 -7.96
N ASP A 202 4.37 -2.76 -8.02
CA ASP A 202 3.09 -3.17 -7.46
C ASP A 202 3.15 -3.18 -5.94
N ILE A 203 2.01 -3.04 -5.27
CA ILE A 203 1.90 -3.22 -3.83
C ILE A 203 1.85 -4.72 -3.52
N ALA A 204 2.79 -5.21 -2.70
CA ALA A 204 2.92 -6.61 -2.31
C ALA A 204 2.01 -6.99 -1.14
N THR A 205 1.87 -6.09 -0.16
CA THR A 205 1.04 -6.27 1.03
C THR A 205 0.25 -5.00 1.32
N ALA A 206 -0.88 -5.11 2.03
CA ALA A 206 -1.66 -3.94 2.39
C ALA A 206 -0.79 -2.96 3.22
N PRO A 207 -0.69 -1.69 2.82
CA PRO A 207 -0.01 -0.69 3.64
C PRO A 207 -0.67 -0.55 5.00
N PHE A 208 0.12 -0.32 6.02
CA PHE A 208 -0.38 0.00 7.35
C PHE A 208 0.44 1.12 7.96
N ASP A 209 -0.16 1.81 8.93
CA ASP A 209 0.47 2.87 9.67
C ASP A 209 0.52 2.55 11.17
N GLU A 210 1.49 3.16 11.86
CA GLU A 210 1.65 3.12 13.31
C GLU A 210 2.17 4.46 13.84
N PHE A 211 1.96 4.71 15.12
CA PHE A 211 2.48 5.87 15.82
C PHE A 211 3.70 5.51 16.68
N VAL A 212 4.80 6.20 16.46
CA VAL A 212 6.00 6.13 17.31
C VAL A 212 6.29 7.54 17.84
N GLY A 213 6.19 7.72 19.15
CA GLY A 213 6.43 9.04 19.76
C GLY A 213 5.48 10.13 19.29
N ASN A 214 4.20 9.80 19.05
CA ASN A 214 3.17 10.69 18.47
C ASN A 214 3.38 11.06 16.98
N GLU A 215 4.41 10.51 16.33
CA GLU A 215 4.64 10.65 14.89
C GLU A 215 4.09 9.42 14.14
N GLN A 216 3.43 9.64 13.01
CA GLN A 216 2.87 8.56 12.21
C GLN A 216 3.92 8.02 11.23
N TYR A 217 4.03 6.71 11.15
CA TYR A 217 4.87 6.01 10.18
C TYR A 217 4.00 5.16 9.27
N LEU A 218 4.23 5.25 7.96
CA LEU A 218 3.59 4.44 6.92
C LEU A 218 4.57 3.37 6.44
N TYR A 219 4.11 2.12 6.38
CA TYR A 219 4.86 0.98 5.91
C TYR A 219 4.26 0.45 4.60
N GLN A 220 5.12 0.28 3.58
CA GLN A 220 4.72 -0.19 2.26
C GLN A 220 5.72 -1.21 1.73
N LEU A 221 5.21 -2.30 1.16
CA LEU A 221 6.02 -3.30 0.48
C LEU A 221 5.67 -3.33 -1.00
N HIS A 222 6.69 -3.24 -1.84
CA HIS A 222 6.52 -3.17 -3.29
C HIS A 222 7.19 -4.33 -4.01
N VAL A 223 6.56 -4.83 -5.07
CA VAL A 223 7.14 -5.82 -5.99
C VAL A 223 7.78 -5.11 -7.17
N ILE A 224 9.11 -5.23 -7.29
CA ILE A 224 9.84 -4.73 -8.46
C ILE A 224 9.62 -5.66 -9.66
N GLY A 225 9.71 -6.97 -9.43
CA GLY A 225 9.48 -7.99 -10.44
C GLY A 225 10.11 -9.33 -10.05
N GLN A 226 10.00 -10.30 -10.95
CA GLN A 226 10.60 -11.63 -10.77
C GLN A 226 12.10 -11.64 -11.08
N GLY A 227 12.87 -12.28 -10.21
CA GLY A 227 14.33 -12.36 -10.29
C GLY A 227 15.02 -11.20 -9.55
N GLU A 228 16.30 -11.01 -9.85
CA GLU A 228 17.15 -9.98 -9.24
C GLU A 228 17.24 -8.75 -10.13
N TYR A 229 17.26 -7.58 -9.51
CA TYR A 229 17.38 -6.30 -10.20
C TYR A 229 18.45 -5.42 -9.57
N ALA A 230 19.26 -4.79 -10.43
CA ALA A 230 20.09 -3.66 -10.04
C ALA A 230 19.23 -2.38 -10.08
N VAL A 231 18.99 -1.78 -8.91
CA VAL A 231 18.25 -0.52 -8.80
C VAL A 231 19.22 0.65 -8.87
N GLU A 232 19.08 1.48 -9.91
CA GLU A 232 19.93 2.67 -10.09
C GLU A 232 19.45 3.85 -9.24
N GLN A 233 18.13 4.06 -9.18
CA GLN A 233 17.54 5.19 -8.46
C GLN A 233 16.10 4.86 -8.06
N ILE A 234 15.73 5.28 -6.86
CA ILE A 234 14.35 5.27 -6.37
C ILE A 234 13.88 6.73 -6.30
N ARG A 235 12.64 6.98 -6.73
CA ARG A 235 12.03 8.32 -6.78
C ARG A 235 10.62 8.27 -6.20
N ILE A 236 10.22 9.39 -5.60
CA ILE A 236 8.82 9.70 -5.34
C ILE A 236 8.44 10.75 -6.38
N GLU A 237 7.59 10.37 -7.32
CA GLU A 237 7.34 11.12 -8.56
C GLU A 237 8.67 11.43 -9.29
N ASP A 238 8.99 12.71 -9.49
CA ASP A 238 10.22 13.16 -10.14
C ASP A 238 11.40 13.36 -9.16
N THR A 239 11.15 13.29 -7.85
CA THR A 239 12.13 13.64 -6.82
C THR A 239 12.91 12.41 -6.36
N PRO A 240 14.26 12.44 -6.31
CA PRO A 240 15.06 11.36 -5.74
C PRO A 240 14.63 11.03 -4.30
N ILE A 241 14.51 9.75 -3.95
CA ILE A 241 14.09 9.36 -2.59
C ILE A 241 15.06 9.84 -1.51
N SER A 242 16.33 10.04 -1.88
CA SER A 242 17.37 10.57 -1.00
C SER A 242 17.14 12.02 -0.57
N SER A 243 16.20 12.73 -1.20
CA SER A 243 15.79 14.07 -0.80
C SER A 243 14.85 14.08 0.41
N PHE A 244 14.38 12.91 0.85
CA PHE A 244 13.49 12.74 1.99
C PHE A 244 14.23 12.01 3.11
N GLU A 245 14.70 12.74 4.13
CA GLU A 245 15.42 12.19 5.29
C GLU A 245 14.52 11.28 6.15
N GLU A 246 13.22 11.47 6.04
CA GLU A 246 12.18 10.76 6.76
C GLU A 246 11.76 9.42 6.12
N VAL A 247 12.34 9.08 4.96
CA VAL A 247 12.06 7.83 4.24
C VAL A 247 13.24 6.87 4.36
N GLN A 248 12.95 5.66 4.83
CA GLN A 248 13.88 4.55 4.87
C GLN A 248 13.45 3.49 3.87
N THR A 249 14.41 2.89 3.16
CA THR A 249 14.15 1.83 2.20
C THR A 249 15.04 0.62 2.44
N GLU A 250 14.52 -0.54 2.09
CA GLU A 250 15.24 -1.80 2.07
C GLU A 250 14.94 -2.50 0.74
N MET A 251 15.99 -2.79 -0.04
CA MET A 251 15.90 -3.66 -1.20
C MET A 251 16.06 -5.10 -0.73
N VAL A 252 15.06 -5.94 -1.01
CA VAL A 252 15.03 -7.34 -0.56
C VAL A 252 15.22 -8.23 -1.78
N PRO A 253 16.34 -8.96 -1.88
CA PRO A 253 16.56 -9.93 -2.94
C PRO A 253 15.58 -11.12 -2.86
N PRO A 254 15.39 -11.87 -3.97
CA PRO A 254 14.61 -13.10 -3.99
C PRO A 254 14.96 -14.05 -2.84
N GLY A 255 13.93 -14.55 -2.15
CA GLY A 255 14.07 -15.49 -1.04
C GLY A 255 14.69 -14.93 0.25
N SER A 256 14.97 -13.62 0.32
CA SER A 256 15.44 -12.97 1.56
C SER A 256 14.26 -12.44 2.39
N PRO A 257 14.35 -12.42 3.72
CA PRO A 257 13.29 -11.88 4.57
C PRO A 257 13.25 -10.35 4.50
N VAL A 258 12.06 -9.77 4.64
CA VAL A 258 11.88 -8.32 4.87
C VAL A 258 12.26 -8.01 6.31
N THR A 259 13.15 -7.04 6.55
CA THR A 259 13.65 -6.71 7.89
C THR A 259 13.28 -5.31 8.37
N LEU A 260 12.89 -4.41 7.46
CA LEU A 260 12.52 -3.03 7.77
C LEU A 260 11.23 -2.95 8.61
N PHE A 261 10.28 -3.86 8.37
CA PHE A 261 9.01 -3.98 9.10
C PHE A 261 8.38 -5.36 8.88
N GLU A 262 7.33 -5.68 9.65
CA GLU A 262 6.56 -6.91 9.51
C GLU A 262 5.66 -6.86 8.26
N PRO A 263 5.87 -7.71 7.24
CA PRO A 263 5.08 -7.65 6.02
C PRO A 263 3.64 -8.18 6.17
N ASP A 264 3.38 -9.05 7.14
CA ASP A 264 2.09 -9.74 7.30
C ASP A 264 1.22 -9.10 8.39
N VAL A 265 0.69 -7.92 8.07
CA VAL A 265 -0.15 -7.13 8.97
C VAL A 265 -1.50 -6.90 8.32
N VAL A 266 -2.57 -7.16 9.07
CA VAL A 266 -3.95 -6.87 8.67
C VAL A 266 -4.56 -5.85 9.61
N THR A 267 -5.33 -4.91 9.06
CA THR A 267 -6.05 -3.89 9.82
C THR A 267 -7.55 -4.15 9.77
N ALA A 268 -8.21 -4.17 10.92
CA ALA A 268 -9.66 -4.34 11.00
C ALA A 268 -10.38 -3.08 10.49
N ALA A 269 -11.20 -3.23 9.46
CA ALA A 269 -11.89 -2.11 8.81
C ALA A 269 -13.03 -1.50 9.65
N GLU A 270 -13.49 -2.20 10.70
CA GLU A 270 -14.61 -1.78 11.56
C GLU A 270 -14.22 -0.66 12.54
N ILE A 271 -12.93 -0.49 12.80
CA ILE A 271 -12.41 0.56 13.68
C ILE A 271 -12.22 1.84 12.89
N ALA A 272 -12.90 2.90 13.29
CA ALA A 272 -12.94 4.18 12.58
C ALA A 272 -12.92 5.40 13.52
N GLY A 273 -12.32 5.27 14.71
CA GLY A 273 -12.22 6.38 15.67
C GLY A 273 -13.39 6.45 16.67
N GLN A 274 -13.96 5.32 17.06
CA GLN A 274 -15.01 5.26 18.09
C GLN A 274 -14.49 5.80 19.42
N GLU A 275 -15.27 6.65 20.10
CA GLU A 275 -14.91 7.14 21.44
C GLU A 275 -15.06 6.03 22.48
N LEU A 276 -14.07 5.87 23.36
CA LEU A 276 -14.23 5.02 24.55
C LEU A 276 -15.05 5.79 25.59
N ILE A 277 -16.26 5.32 25.83
CA ILE A 277 -17.21 6.00 26.71
C ILE A 277 -16.75 5.88 28.17
N ALA A 278 -16.66 7.03 28.85
CA ALA A 278 -16.22 7.09 30.23
C ALA A 278 -17.30 6.55 31.19
N PRO A 279 -16.93 5.95 32.34
CA PRO A 279 -17.89 5.36 33.27
C PRO A 279 -19.02 6.31 33.73
N ASN A 280 -18.74 7.61 33.82
CA ASN A 280 -19.75 8.63 34.16
C ASN A 280 -20.70 9.01 33.02
N LEU A 281 -20.50 8.47 31.81
CA LEU A 281 -21.27 8.74 30.61
C LEU A 281 -21.86 7.47 29.98
N VAL A 282 -21.57 6.29 30.55
CA VAL A 282 -22.15 5.01 30.11
C VAL A 282 -23.66 5.04 30.41
N GLN A 283 -24.47 4.62 29.43
CA GLN A 283 -25.93 4.57 29.60
C GLN A 283 -26.32 3.39 30.49
N SER A 284 -27.46 3.52 31.17
CA SER A 284 -27.97 2.46 32.04
C SER A 284 -28.23 1.18 31.25
N GLY A 285 -27.52 0.10 31.59
CA GLY A 285 -27.61 -1.20 30.91
C GLY A 285 -26.40 -1.54 30.02
N ASP A 286 -25.55 -0.55 29.71
CA ASP A 286 -24.32 -0.77 28.94
C ASP A 286 -23.15 -1.14 29.86
N ASP A 287 -22.24 -1.97 29.36
CA ASP A 287 -21.03 -2.37 30.08
C ASP A 287 -19.85 -1.43 29.84
N GLY A 288 -20.01 -0.44 28.95
CA GLY A 288 -18.99 0.56 28.59
C GLY A 288 -17.86 0.04 27.71
N PHE A 289 -17.96 -1.20 27.20
CA PHE A 289 -17.01 -1.69 26.21
C PHE A 289 -17.36 -1.19 24.82
N ILE A 290 -16.32 -0.89 24.05
CA ILE A 290 -16.39 -0.69 22.60
C ILE A 290 -15.82 -1.95 21.94
N GLY A 291 -16.58 -2.53 21.02
CA GLY A 291 -16.37 -3.87 20.48
C GLY A 291 -17.42 -4.87 20.98
N PRO A 292 -17.24 -6.17 20.71
CA PRO A 292 -16.06 -6.78 20.12
C PRO A 292 -15.90 -6.53 18.62
N PHE A 293 -14.66 -6.47 18.15
CA PHE A 293 -14.33 -6.43 16.72
C PHE A 293 -13.30 -7.50 16.37
N THR A 294 -13.47 -8.14 15.22
CA THR A 294 -12.55 -9.17 14.74
C THR A 294 -11.22 -8.54 14.33
N ALA A 295 -10.11 -9.07 14.83
CA ALA A 295 -8.76 -8.56 14.54
C ALA A 295 -8.16 -9.10 13.24
N ASN A 296 -8.43 -10.37 12.91
CA ASN A 296 -7.84 -11.03 11.76
C ASN A 296 -8.84 -11.91 10.98
N PRO A 297 -8.68 -12.04 9.64
CA PRO A 297 -9.58 -12.84 8.79
C PRO A 297 -9.67 -14.32 9.20
N VAL A 298 -10.67 -15.03 8.69
CA VAL A 298 -10.73 -16.49 8.75
C VAL A 298 -9.47 -17.11 8.10
N ASP A 299 -9.07 -18.30 8.55
CA ASP A 299 -7.89 -19.02 8.09
C ASP A 299 -6.55 -18.30 8.31
N THR A 300 -6.52 -17.25 9.13
CA THR A 300 -5.30 -16.57 9.56
C THR A 300 -5.07 -16.74 11.05
N THR A 301 -3.82 -16.62 11.46
CA THR A 301 -3.39 -16.77 12.86
C THR A 301 -2.57 -15.55 13.23
N ALA A 302 -2.94 -14.83 14.29
CA ALA A 302 -2.24 -13.66 14.80
C ALA A 302 -1.34 -14.05 15.98
N GLY A 303 -0.10 -13.55 15.99
CA GLY A 303 0.85 -13.71 17.10
C GLY A 303 0.98 -12.44 17.95
N ALA A 304 0.49 -11.32 17.44
CA ALA A 304 0.35 -10.08 18.20
C ALA A 304 -0.84 -9.26 17.70
N LEU A 305 -1.35 -8.39 18.56
CA LEU A 305 -2.43 -7.44 18.27
C LEU A 305 -1.91 -6.02 18.47
N GLY A 306 -2.17 -5.15 17.50
CA GLY A 306 -1.83 -3.74 17.51
C GLY A 306 -3.06 -2.89 17.81
N ILE A 307 -2.95 -1.93 18.74
CA ILE A 307 -4.05 -1.06 19.15
C ILE A 307 -3.60 0.39 19.07
N ASP A 308 -4.34 1.20 18.33
CA ASP A 308 -4.14 2.65 18.33
C ASP A 308 -5.19 3.35 19.16
N VAL A 309 -4.74 4.31 19.95
CA VAL A 309 -5.62 5.26 20.64
C VAL A 309 -5.23 6.68 20.31
N VAL A 310 -6.24 7.53 20.20
CA VAL A 310 -6.10 8.95 19.83
C VAL A 310 -6.83 9.80 20.85
N MET A 311 -6.15 10.80 21.39
CA MET A 311 -6.71 11.88 22.19
C MET A 311 -6.71 13.14 21.32
N PRO A 312 -7.79 13.38 20.53
CA PRO A 312 -7.75 14.31 19.40
C PRO A 312 -7.55 15.77 19.81
N ARG A 313 -7.98 16.13 21.02
CA ARG A 313 -7.79 17.47 21.60
C ARG A 313 -6.62 17.53 22.58
N GLY A 314 -5.80 16.47 22.65
CA GLY A 314 -4.83 16.28 23.72
C GLY A 314 -5.48 15.97 25.07
N LEU A 315 -4.68 16.09 26.12
CA LEU A 315 -5.11 15.91 27.51
C LEU A 315 -4.72 17.15 28.29
N TYR A 316 -5.71 17.90 28.78
CA TYR A 316 -5.49 19.10 29.56
C TYR A 316 -6.76 19.61 30.24
N TYR A 317 -6.59 20.51 31.20
CA TYR A 317 -7.60 21.48 31.61
C TYR A 317 -7.01 22.89 31.58
N ALA A 318 -7.65 23.81 30.85
CA ALA A 318 -7.17 25.19 30.79
C ALA A 318 -7.59 25.95 32.04
N ASN A 319 -6.67 26.21 32.96
CA ASN A 319 -6.93 26.88 34.23
C ASN A 319 -7.08 28.41 34.07
N ASP A 320 -7.58 29.07 35.11
CA ASP A 320 -7.79 30.53 35.11
C ASP A 320 -6.47 31.32 35.20
N GLY A 321 -5.37 30.65 35.52
CA GLY A 321 -4.02 31.22 35.49
C GLY A 321 -3.37 31.22 34.10
N GLY A 322 -4.08 30.78 33.06
CA GLY A 322 -3.57 30.73 31.68
C GLY A 322 -2.63 29.56 31.38
N SER A 323 -2.50 28.60 32.30
CA SER A 323 -1.71 27.38 32.11
C SER A 323 -2.61 26.15 31.87
N LEU A 324 -2.00 25.04 31.43
CA LEU A 324 -2.68 23.77 31.26
C LEU A 324 -2.39 22.85 32.45
N ASP A 325 -3.44 22.38 33.11
CA ASP A 325 -3.33 21.34 34.12
C ASP A 325 -3.41 19.97 33.47
N SER A 326 -2.73 18.99 34.07
CA SER A 326 -2.69 17.64 33.54
C SER A 326 -4.05 16.94 33.61
N ARG A 327 -4.37 16.16 32.58
CA ARG A 327 -5.44 15.16 32.59
C ARG A 327 -4.87 13.79 32.26
N THR A 328 -5.48 12.77 32.83
CA THR A 328 -5.04 11.38 32.71
C THR A 328 -6.20 10.53 32.25
N VAL A 329 -6.03 9.85 31.11
CA VAL A 329 -6.96 8.81 30.66
C VAL A 329 -6.41 7.43 31.00
N GLN A 330 -7.31 6.53 31.38
CA GLN A 330 -7.01 5.13 31.67
C GLN A 330 -7.95 4.24 30.87
N TRP A 331 -7.44 3.17 30.28
CA TRP A 331 -8.25 2.23 29.53
C TRP A 331 -7.71 0.82 29.66
N GLN A 332 -8.55 -0.17 29.38
CA GLN A 332 -8.15 -1.57 29.29
C GLN A 332 -8.41 -2.12 27.90
N VAL A 333 -7.57 -3.09 27.53
CA VAL A 333 -7.64 -3.84 26.28
C VAL A 333 -7.89 -5.30 26.62
N GLU A 334 -8.97 -5.87 26.11
CA GLU A 334 -9.27 -7.29 26.26
C GLU A 334 -9.37 -7.97 24.90
N ALA A 335 -8.93 -9.22 24.83
CA ALA A 335 -9.08 -10.07 23.65
C ALA A 335 -9.55 -11.47 24.03
N ARG A 336 -10.28 -12.12 23.13
CA ARG A 336 -10.57 -13.56 23.23
C ARG A 336 -10.39 -14.25 21.89
N ALA A 337 -10.03 -15.52 21.96
CA ALA A 337 -9.89 -16.35 20.77
C ALA A 337 -11.28 -16.74 20.22
N ILE A 338 -11.39 -16.73 18.90
CA ILE A 338 -12.59 -17.10 18.14
C ILE A 338 -12.23 -18.15 17.07
N ASP A 339 -13.21 -18.95 16.66
CA ASP A 339 -13.05 -19.90 15.56
C ASP A 339 -13.28 -19.25 14.17
N ALA A 340 -13.40 -20.08 13.14
CA ALA A 340 -13.63 -19.65 11.77
C ALA A 340 -15.01 -18.97 11.57
N ASP A 341 -16.02 -19.39 12.33
CA ASP A 341 -17.37 -18.85 12.27
C ASP A 341 -17.51 -17.56 13.11
N GLY A 342 -16.48 -17.20 13.88
CA GLY A 342 -16.48 -16.06 14.78
C GLY A 342 -17.04 -16.39 16.17
N GLU A 343 -17.26 -17.66 16.46
CA GLU A 343 -17.72 -18.09 17.77
C GLU A 343 -16.56 -18.13 18.77
N ALA A 344 -16.86 -17.73 20.00
CA ALA A 344 -15.85 -17.64 21.05
C ALA A 344 -15.42 -19.03 21.53
N ILE A 345 -14.13 -19.32 21.40
CA ILE A 345 -13.52 -20.57 21.89
C ILE A 345 -12.77 -20.38 23.22
N ALA A 346 -12.65 -19.14 23.68
CA ALA A 346 -12.06 -18.79 24.97
C ALA A 346 -12.81 -17.63 25.64
N GLY A 347 -12.62 -17.49 26.95
CA GLY A 347 -13.05 -16.31 27.69
C GLY A 347 -12.21 -15.07 27.36
N TRP A 348 -12.72 -13.89 27.75
CA TRP A 348 -11.97 -12.64 27.67
C TRP A 348 -10.71 -12.68 28.51
N SER A 349 -9.59 -12.31 27.89
CA SER A 349 -8.29 -12.13 28.54
C SER A 349 -7.91 -10.66 28.53
N LEU A 350 -7.44 -10.15 29.68
CA LEU A 350 -6.91 -8.80 29.79
C LEU A 350 -5.51 -8.77 29.17
N LEU A 351 -5.33 -8.00 28.10
CA LEU A 351 -4.02 -7.79 27.48
C LEU A 351 -3.24 -6.71 28.24
N ALA A 352 -3.91 -5.60 28.57
CA ALA A 352 -3.30 -4.50 29.32
C ALA A 352 -4.32 -3.59 29.99
N THR A 353 -3.85 -2.87 31.02
CA THR A 353 -4.46 -1.65 31.53
C THR A 353 -3.46 -0.53 31.34
N GLU A 354 -3.80 0.42 30.48
CA GLU A 354 -2.94 1.51 30.07
C GLU A 354 -3.38 2.83 30.70
N SER A 355 -2.44 3.77 30.80
CA SER A 355 -2.69 5.12 31.30
C SER A 355 -1.81 6.11 30.56
N HIS A 356 -2.35 7.29 30.24
CA HIS A 356 -1.58 8.38 29.68
C HIS A 356 -1.96 9.71 30.31
N SER A 357 -0.96 10.49 30.73
CA SER A 357 -1.13 11.80 31.35
C SER A 357 -0.41 12.85 30.52
N ALA A 358 -1.09 13.96 30.21
CA ALA A 358 -0.44 15.12 29.64
C ALA A 358 -1.12 16.41 30.10
N ALA A 359 -0.44 17.54 29.86
CA ALA A 359 -0.96 18.89 30.00
C ALA A 359 -0.79 19.63 28.66
N SER A 360 -1.37 19.05 27.60
CA SER A 360 -1.22 19.49 26.22
C SER A 360 -2.55 19.55 25.50
N ASN A 361 -2.76 20.60 24.71
CA ASN A 361 -3.91 20.76 23.82
C ASN A 361 -3.65 20.27 22.39
N SER A 362 -2.46 19.69 22.13
CA SER A 362 -2.14 19.04 20.85
C SER A 362 -2.62 17.59 20.87
N ALA A 363 -3.05 17.08 19.71
CA ALA A 363 -3.47 15.69 19.56
C ALA A 363 -2.35 14.72 19.99
N ILE A 364 -2.74 13.66 20.71
CA ILE A 364 -1.85 12.59 21.14
C ILE A 364 -2.32 11.30 20.46
N ARG A 365 -1.39 10.56 19.86
CA ARG A 365 -1.62 9.34 19.10
C ARG A 365 -0.60 8.30 19.54
N LEU A 366 -1.09 7.15 19.96
CA LEU A 366 -0.28 6.11 20.56
C LEU A 366 -0.63 4.77 19.91
N SER A 367 0.40 3.99 19.58
CA SER A 367 0.28 2.61 19.13
C SER A 367 0.84 1.67 20.17
N PHE A 368 0.08 0.62 20.49
CA PHE A 368 0.48 -0.45 21.40
C PHE A 368 0.52 -1.77 20.64
N ARG A 369 1.46 -2.64 21.00
CA ARG A 369 1.56 -4.00 20.46
C ARG A 369 1.57 -5.01 21.60
N TYR A 370 0.64 -5.94 21.58
CA TYR A 370 0.47 -6.98 22.59
C TYR A 370 0.70 -8.35 21.97
N SER A 371 1.65 -9.12 22.50
CA SER A 371 1.82 -10.52 22.10
C SER A 371 0.64 -11.36 22.57
N VAL A 372 0.17 -12.26 21.72
CA VAL A 372 -0.87 -13.24 22.02
C VAL A 372 -0.41 -14.63 21.61
N ASN A 373 -1.06 -15.67 22.15
CA ASN A 373 -0.86 -17.00 21.61
C ASN A 373 -1.34 -17.02 20.15
N PRO A 374 -0.73 -17.82 19.26
CA PRO A 374 -1.18 -17.91 17.88
C PRO A 374 -2.68 -18.29 17.82
N GLY A 375 -3.50 -17.42 17.25
CA GLY A 375 -4.93 -17.69 17.06
C GLY A 375 -5.67 -16.60 16.30
N ARG A 376 -6.98 -16.78 16.10
CA ARG A 376 -7.87 -15.73 15.60
C ARG A 376 -8.56 -15.05 16.77
N TYR A 377 -8.62 -13.73 16.74
CA TYR A 377 -9.05 -12.93 17.90
C TYR A 377 -10.15 -11.95 17.56
N GLU A 378 -10.99 -11.68 18.56
CA GLU A 378 -11.71 -10.40 18.65
C GLU A 378 -11.25 -9.61 19.88
N VAL A 379 -11.37 -8.29 19.78
CA VAL A 379 -10.84 -7.33 20.74
C VAL A 379 -11.93 -6.36 21.17
N ARG A 380 -11.89 -5.93 22.43
CA ARG A 380 -12.72 -4.84 22.95
C ARG A 380 -11.91 -3.96 23.90
N LEU A 381 -12.26 -2.67 23.94
CA LEU A 381 -11.63 -1.68 24.79
C LEU A 381 -12.65 -1.05 25.73
N LYS A 382 -12.19 -0.60 26.90
CA LYS A 382 -13.03 0.13 27.85
C LYS A 382 -12.23 1.23 28.55
N ARG A 383 -12.79 2.45 28.61
CA ARG A 383 -12.25 3.53 29.43
C ARG A 383 -12.56 3.28 30.91
N LEU A 384 -11.59 3.59 31.77
CA LEU A 384 -11.63 3.32 33.21
C LEU A 384 -11.77 4.59 34.06
N ASP A 385 -11.30 5.73 33.56
CA ASP A 385 -11.35 7.01 34.28
C ASP A 385 -12.61 7.83 33.95
N THR A 386 -13.02 8.68 34.89
CA THR A 386 -14.12 9.63 34.72
C THR A 386 -13.72 10.76 33.77
N LYS A 387 -14.53 10.99 32.72
CA LYS A 387 -14.33 12.10 31.79
C LYS A 387 -14.61 13.44 32.48
N ASP A 388 -13.67 14.36 32.29
CA ASP A 388 -13.87 15.78 32.61
C ASP A 388 -14.64 16.39 31.44
N THR A 389 -15.90 16.75 31.69
CA THR A 389 -16.83 17.24 30.67
C THR A 389 -16.82 18.77 30.56
N ALA A 390 -15.91 19.46 31.26
CA ALA A 390 -15.77 20.90 31.12
C ALA A 390 -15.37 21.27 29.67
N GLU A 391 -15.94 22.34 29.13
CA GLU A 391 -15.61 22.82 27.77
C GLU A 391 -14.13 23.16 27.61
N ARG A 392 -13.49 23.56 28.72
CA ARG A 392 -12.07 23.89 28.85
C ARG A 392 -11.15 22.68 29.06
N ALA A 393 -11.69 21.46 29.05
CA ALA A 393 -10.93 20.23 29.15
C ALA A 393 -10.76 19.55 27.78
N GLY A 394 -9.53 19.12 27.49
CA GLY A 394 -9.27 18.02 26.56
C GLY A 394 -9.20 16.74 27.36
N HIS A 395 -10.20 15.87 27.26
CA HIS A 395 -10.23 14.63 28.04
C HIS A 395 -10.99 13.49 27.33
N GLU A 396 -10.72 13.34 26.05
CA GLU A 396 -11.36 12.36 25.16
C GLU A 396 -10.32 11.36 24.63
N ILE A 397 -10.71 10.09 24.52
CA ILE A 397 -9.91 9.02 23.96
C ILE A 397 -10.76 8.25 22.94
N ARG A 398 -10.18 7.99 21.77
CA ARG A 398 -10.79 7.25 20.68
C ARG A 398 -9.96 6.04 20.30
N TRP A 399 -10.62 4.95 19.91
CA TRP A 399 -9.97 3.79 19.33
C TRP A 399 -9.68 4.07 17.85
N GLY A 400 -8.41 4.27 17.51
CA GLY A 400 -7.96 4.65 16.18
C GLY A 400 -7.89 3.50 15.18
N ALA A 401 -7.30 2.38 15.59
CA ALA A 401 -7.10 1.20 14.73
C ALA A 401 -6.92 -0.08 15.56
N LEU A 402 -7.25 -1.21 14.93
CA LEU A 402 -6.94 -2.56 15.40
C LEU A 402 -6.16 -3.27 14.29
N ARG A 403 -4.96 -3.75 14.62
CA ARG A 403 -4.10 -4.53 13.73
C ARG A 403 -3.88 -5.92 14.29
N ALA A 404 -3.65 -6.88 13.41
CA ALA A 404 -3.12 -8.18 13.77
C ALA A 404 -1.84 -8.46 12.98
N TYR A 405 -0.78 -8.83 13.70
CA TYR A 405 0.48 -9.27 13.12
C TYR A 405 0.40 -10.79 12.99
N LEU A 406 0.29 -11.28 11.77
CA LEU A 406 0.04 -12.68 11.50
C LEU A 406 1.30 -13.52 11.75
N THR A 407 1.09 -14.77 12.18
CA THR A 407 2.17 -15.74 12.34
C THR A 407 2.45 -16.41 11.02
N GLY A 408 3.70 -16.35 10.59
CA GLY A 408 4.15 -16.88 9.31
C GLY A 408 5.06 -15.85 8.66
N GLN A 409 6.04 -16.30 7.88
CA GLN A 409 6.73 -15.41 6.96
C GLN A 409 6.07 -15.57 5.60
N PRO A 410 5.55 -14.48 4.99
CA PRO A 410 5.04 -14.57 3.65
C PRO A 410 6.16 -15.04 2.71
N ASP A 411 5.90 -16.11 1.97
CA ASP A 411 6.78 -16.50 0.88
C ASP A 411 6.40 -15.70 -0.37
N PHE A 412 7.20 -14.70 -0.66
CA PHE A 412 7.06 -13.88 -1.87
C PHE A 412 7.64 -14.56 -3.12
N GLY A 413 8.30 -15.71 -2.96
CA GLY A 413 8.93 -16.47 -4.03
C GLY A 413 10.18 -15.78 -4.59
N ALA A 414 10.49 -16.06 -5.85
CA ALA A 414 11.69 -15.58 -6.52
C ALA A 414 11.53 -14.15 -7.05
N ILE A 415 11.20 -13.18 -6.20
CA ILE A 415 10.95 -11.78 -6.58
C ILE A 415 11.80 -10.80 -5.79
N THR A 416 12.15 -9.67 -6.41
CA THR A 416 12.79 -8.55 -5.70
C THR A 416 11.71 -7.64 -5.13
N LEU A 417 11.85 -7.28 -3.85
CA LEU A 417 10.95 -6.35 -3.18
C LEU A 417 11.67 -5.04 -2.84
N LEU A 418 10.88 -3.99 -2.69
CA LEU A 418 11.29 -2.72 -2.09
C LEU A 418 10.38 -2.45 -0.89
N ALA A 419 10.94 -2.57 0.31
CA ALA A 419 10.27 -2.17 1.54
C ALA A 419 10.55 -0.69 1.80
N VAL A 420 9.50 0.07 2.15
CA VAL A 420 9.57 1.51 2.40
C VAL A 420 8.90 1.81 3.74
N LYS A 421 9.60 2.55 4.59
CA LYS A 421 9.10 3.10 5.85
C LYS A 421 9.21 4.62 5.79
N MET A 422 8.10 5.31 5.95
CA MET A 422 8.05 6.78 5.83
C MET A 422 7.47 7.37 7.09
N ARG A 423 8.14 8.35 7.69
CA ARG A 423 7.51 9.17 8.73
C ARG A 423 6.68 10.27 8.06
N ALA A 424 5.42 10.41 8.43
CA ALA A 424 4.57 11.50 7.95
C ALA A 424 5.13 12.86 8.44
N THR A 425 5.45 13.74 7.50
CA THR A 425 5.92 15.11 7.73
C THR A 425 5.14 16.05 6.80
N ASP A 426 5.28 17.36 7.00
CA ASP A 426 4.70 18.37 6.08
C ASP A 426 5.35 18.35 4.67
N ASN A 427 6.45 17.62 4.48
CA ASN A 427 7.26 17.61 3.27
C ASN A 427 6.96 16.42 2.32
N LEU A 428 6.12 15.47 2.75
CA LEU A 428 5.78 14.24 2.01
C LEU A 428 4.40 14.26 1.38
#